data_AF-A0AAW8XYY8-F1
#
_entry.id   AF-A0AAW8XYY8-F1
#
_cell.length_a   1.000
_cell.length_b   1.000
_cell.length_c   1.000
_cell.angle_alpha   90.00
_cell.angle_beta   90.00
_cell.angle_gamma   90.00
#
_symmetry.space_group_name_H-M   'P 1'
#
loop_
_entity.id
_entity.type
_entity.pdbx_description
1 polymer ?
#
loop_
_entity_poly.entity_id
_entity_poly.type
_entity_poly.pdbx_seq_one_letter_code
_entity_poly.pdbx_strand_id
1 'polypeptide(L)'
;MIITINDSEYNKLYEAGNLDREAIIDTIVKAGGTEKVKIKVDYRQNNPCDITINNEDIEILNTLTFLKEIYQDINNVIIGHTPNDTICIALIKWGYDMTQVDDFGIPHIANFGKEALSEVIKNGLDMSQFTRDDHFDFNHNHRFSRFINTSEKLEVFLQSGLITPDTIKDYECFEHHKLYNHSYLDLSDKGFELLFKCYDSISLNTEMMSSYSIHSGETTTNPAVFKLIGNERHLDHLFKRYIEVSSDKIEAINFIKDLFQKSESHDLNSGNYPNTVTTIEDNEIQNVFKQSQPKTITRRRI
;
A
#
# COMPACT_ATOMS: atom_id res chain seq x y z
N MET A 1 -21.48 -17.57 -5.22
CA MET A 1 -22.26 -16.33 -5.34
C MET A 1 -23.66 -16.54 -4.76
N ILE A 2 -24.31 -15.49 -4.27
CA ILE A 2 -25.73 -15.44 -3.88
C ILE A 2 -26.30 -14.14 -4.46
N ILE A 3 -27.47 -14.21 -5.09
CA ILE A 3 -28.23 -13.05 -5.59
C ILE A 3 -29.47 -12.93 -4.72
N THR A 4 -29.69 -11.77 -4.13
CA THR A 4 -30.85 -11.48 -3.29
C THR A 4 -31.61 -10.29 -3.87
N ILE A 5 -32.93 -10.40 -4.00
CA ILE A 5 -33.81 -9.30 -4.39
C ILE A 5 -34.74 -9.02 -3.22
N ASN A 6 -34.70 -7.77 -2.75
CA ASN A 6 -35.59 -7.29 -1.71
C ASN A 6 -36.51 -6.19 -2.25
N ASP A 7 -37.68 -6.00 -1.66
CA ASP A 7 -38.49 -4.81 -1.90
C ASP A 7 -37.88 -3.56 -1.24
N SER A 8 -38.54 -2.42 -1.37
CA SER A 8 -38.12 -1.15 -0.75
C SER A 8 -38.08 -1.18 0.78
N GLU A 9 -38.83 -2.08 1.41
CA GLU A 9 -38.88 -2.29 2.87
C GLU A 9 -37.90 -3.36 3.34
N TYR A 10 -37.03 -3.85 2.46
CA TYR A 10 -36.06 -4.93 2.71
C TYR A 10 -36.69 -6.31 2.97
N ASN A 11 -37.95 -6.53 2.58
CA ASN A 11 -38.52 -7.88 2.58
C ASN A 11 -37.96 -8.68 1.41
N LYS A 12 -37.53 -9.90 1.68
CA LYS A 12 -36.93 -10.79 0.68
C LYS A 12 -37.96 -11.33 -0.29
N LEU A 13 -37.77 -11.04 -1.58
CA LEU A 13 -38.61 -11.49 -2.69
C LEU A 13 -38.00 -12.69 -3.41
N TYR A 14 -36.68 -12.76 -3.48
CA TYR A 14 -35.94 -13.81 -4.19
C TYR A 14 -34.54 -14.00 -3.60
N GLU A 15 -34.06 -15.24 -3.62
CA GLU A 15 -32.69 -15.62 -3.28
C GLU A 15 -32.28 -16.85 -4.07
N ALA A 16 -31.12 -16.80 -4.73
CA ALA A 16 -30.55 -17.95 -5.42
C ALA A 16 -29.02 -17.95 -5.39
N GLY A 17 -28.43 -19.13 -5.48
CA GLY A 17 -26.98 -19.33 -5.53
C GLY A 17 -26.39 -19.30 -6.94
N ASN A 18 -27.21 -19.10 -7.97
CA ASN A 18 -26.86 -19.19 -9.39
C ASN A 18 -27.71 -18.21 -10.20
N LEU A 19 -27.27 -17.89 -11.42
CA LEU A 19 -27.97 -16.98 -12.32
C LEU A 19 -29.20 -17.65 -12.97
N ASP A 20 -30.40 -17.34 -12.49
CA ASP A 20 -31.67 -17.64 -13.17
C ASP A 20 -32.30 -16.34 -13.71
N ARG A 21 -32.03 -16.04 -14.98
CA ARG A 21 -32.42 -14.77 -15.60
C ARG A 21 -33.94 -14.59 -15.66
N GLU A 22 -34.69 -15.65 -15.95
CA GLU A 22 -36.14 -15.59 -16.07
C GLU A 22 -36.77 -15.33 -14.69
N ALA A 23 -36.35 -16.07 -13.66
CA ALA A 23 -36.87 -15.86 -12.32
C ALA A 23 -36.56 -14.46 -11.76
N ILE A 24 -35.36 -13.92 -12.06
CA ILE A 24 -34.97 -12.56 -11.68
C ILE A 24 -35.86 -11.53 -12.37
N ILE A 25 -36.03 -11.62 -13.70
CA ILE A 25 -36.89 -10.70 -14.46
C ILE A 25 -38.33 -10.76 -13.96
N ASP A 26 -38.88 -11.96 -13.80
CA ASP A 26 -40.24 -12.17 -13.29
C ASP A 26 -40.43 -11.55 -11.90
N THR A 27 -39.42 -11.66 -11.02
CA THR A 27 -39.45 -11.07 -9.68
C THR A 27 -39.50 -9.55 -9.76
N ILE A 28 -38.64 -8.93 -10.58
CA ILE A 28 -38.59 -7.48 -10.78
C ILE A 28 -39.92 -6.96 -11.37
N VAL A 29 -40.46 -7.64 -12.38
CA VAL A 29 -41.73 -7.29 -13.02
C VAL A 29 -42.90 -7.38 -12.04
N LYS A 30 -42.95 -8.45 -11.22
CA LYS A 30 -43.99 -8.61 -10.17
C LYS A 30 -43.91 -7.53 -9.09
N ALA A 31 -42.70 -7.08 -8.76
CA ALA A 31 -42.48 -5.98 -7.83
C ALA A 31 -42.84 -4.60 -8.42
N GLY A 32 -43.02 -4.52 -9.74
CA GLY A 32 -43.46 -3.31 -10.44
C GLY A 32 -42.35 -2.48 -11.08
N GLY A 33 -41.13 -3.01 -11.21
CA GLY A 33 -40.00 -2.32 -11.85
C GLY A 33 -38.70 -2.37 -11.03
N THR A 34 -37.59 -1.99 -11.66
CA THR A 34 -36.26 -1.98 -11.04
C THR A 34 -36.14 -0.96 -9.91
N GLU A 35 -36.94 0.10 -9.95
CA GLU A 35 -37.03 1.13 -8.91
C GLU A 35 -37.77 0.68 -7.65
N LYS A 36 -38.44 -0.48 -7.69
CA LYS A 36 -39.19 -1.06 -6.56
C LYS A 36 -38.41 -2.11 -5.77
N VAL A 37 -37.23 -2.47 -6.26
CA VAL A 37 -36.42 -3.54 -5.68
C VAL A 37 -34.97 -3.12 -5.49
N LYS A 38 -34.32 -3.75 -4.53
CA LYS A 38 -32.87 -3.68 -4.33
C LYS A 38 -32.30 -5.05 -4.63
N ILE A 39 -31.39 -5.12 -5.61
CA ILE A 39 -30.66 -6.34 -5.92
C ILE A 39 -29.30 -6.27 -5.27
N LYS A 40 -28.98 -7.31 -4.51
CA LYS A 40 -27.68 -7.52 -3.88
C LYS A 40 -27.01 -8.75 -4.46
N VAL A 41 -25.71 -8.64 -4.72
CA VAL A 41 -24.85 -9.76 -5.11
C VAL A 41 -23.81 -9.97 -4.01
N ASP A 42 -23.82 -11.17 -3.43
CA ASP A 42 -22.89 -11.63 -2.41
C ASP A 42 -21.95 -12.70 -2.99
N TYR A 43 -20.67 -12.59 -2.67
CA TYR A 43 -19.66 -13.58 -3.06
C TYR A 43 -19.45 -14.55 -1.89
N ARG A 44 -19.42 -15.86 -2.18
CA ARG A 44 -19.11 -16.84 -1.13
C ARG A 44 -17.63 -16.70 -0.82
N GLN A 45 -17.29 -16.31 0.41
CA GLN A 45 -15.92 -16.23 0.88
C GLN A 45 -15.28 -17.62 0.89
N ASN A 46 -14.58 -17.98 -0.19
CA ASN A 46 -13.45 -18.88 -0.09
C ASN A 46 -12.20 -18.02 -0.34
N ASN A 47 -11.27 -18.08 0.62
CA ASN A 47 -9.98 -17.37 0.72
C ASN A 47 -9.48 -16.59 -0.52
N PRO A 48 -9.00 -15.34 -0.33
CA PRO A 48 -8.53 -14.46 -1.41
C PRO A 48 -7.18 -14.86 -2.06
N CYS A 49 -6.77 -16.14 -2.04
CA CYS A 49 -5.43 -16.56 -2.46
C CYS A 49 -5.35 -17.63 -3.56
N ASP A 50 -6.44 -18.13 -4.13
CA ASP A 50 -6.36 -19.11 -5.23
C ASP A 50 -6.51 -18.44 -6.60
N ILE A 51 -5.36 -18.01 -7.13
CA ILE A 51 -5.16 -17.48 -8.47
C ILE A 51 -5.22 -18.65 -9.46
N THR A 52 -6.43 -19.09 -9.78
CA THR A 52 -6.76 -19.66 -11.09
C THR A 52 -8.08 -19.04 -11.51
N ILE A 53 -8.19 -18.64 -12.78
CA ILE A 53 -9.45 -18.18 -13.39
C ILE A 53 -10.41 -19.37 -13.33
N ASN A 54 -11.08 -19.51 -12.20
CA ASN A 54 -12.04 -20.55 -11.90
C ASN A 54 -13.37 -20.07 -12.49
N ASN A 55 -14.18 -20.98 -13.04
CA ASN A 55 -15.46 -20.68 -13.70
C ASN A 55 -16.40 -19.74 -12.92
N GLU A 56 -16.18 -19.57 -11.62
CA GLU A 56 -16.86 -18.63 -10.73
C GLU A 56 -16.72 -17.17 -11.19
N ASP A 57 -15.55 -16.71 -11.63
CA ASP A 57 -15.37 -15.33 -12.11
C ASP A 57 -16.18 -15.05 -13.37
N ILE A 58 -16.21 -16.03 -14.28
CA ILE A 58 -17.00 -15.96 -15.52
C ILE A 58 -18.49 -15.90 -15.18
N GLU A 59 -18.95 -16.73 -14.25
CA GLU A 59 -20.34 -16.73 -13.80
C GLU A 59 -20.72 -15.39 -13.13
N ILE A 60 -19.84 -14.85 -12.29
CA ILE A 60 -20.04 -13.55 -11.64
C ILE A 60 -20.08 -12.43 -12.69
N LEU A 61 -19.13 -12.38 -13.62
CA LEU A 61 -19.11 -11.37 -14.67
C LEU A 61 -20.35 -11.46 -15.56
N ASN A 62 -20.80 -12.67 -15.91
CA ASN A 62 -22.03 -12.88 -16.67
C ASN A 62 -23.27 -12.38 -15.90
N THR A 63 -23.29 -12.61 -14.59
CA THR A 63 -24.36 -12.13 -13.70
C THR A 63 -24.37 -10.61 -13.64
N LEU A 64 -23.24 -9.97 -13.37
CA LEU A 64 -23.15 -8.52 -13.28
C LEU A 64 -23.40 -7.84 -14.64
N THR A 65 -22.98 -8.47 -15.74
CA THR A 65 -23.29 -7.98 -17.09
C THR A 65 -24.79 -7.99 -17.33
N PHE A 66 -25.47 -9.09 -16.98
CA PHE A 66 -26.93 -9.18 -17.08
C PHE A 66 -27.64 -8.15 -16.19
N LEU A 67 -27.19 -7.97 -14.94
CA LEU A 67 -27.78 -6.97 -14.05
C LEU A 67 -27.55 -5.54 -14.54
N LYS A 68 -26.38 -5.25 -15.10
CA LYS A 68 -26.09 -3.99 -15.77
C LYS A 68 -27.05 -3.74 -16.94
N GLU A 69 -27.36 -4.75 -17.74
CA GLU A 69 -28.33 -4.63 -18.84
C GLU A 69 -29.74 -4.30 -18.34
N ILE A 70 -30.14 -4.85 -17.19
CA ILE A 70 -31.45 -4.56 -16.57
C ILE A 70 -31.50 -3.14 -15.98
N TYR A 71 -30.49 -2.74 -15.20
CA TYR A 71 -30.50 -1.46 -14.48
C TYR A 71 -29.99 -0.28 -15.30
N GLN A 72 -29.28 -0.52 -16.40
CA GLN A 72 -28.52 0.44 -17.21
C GLN A 72 -27.36 1.11 -16.47
N ASP A 73 -27.57 1.53 -15.22
CA ASP A 73 -26.56 2.01 -14.28
C ASP A 73 -26.24 0.94 -13.23
N ILE A 74 -25.00 0.44 -13.28
CA ILE A 74 -24.50 -0.62 -12.40
C ILE A 74 -24.46 -0.19 -10.93
N ASN A 75 -24.46 1.11 -10.64
CA ASN A 75 -24.47 1.64 -9.27
C ASN A 75 -25.74 1.31 -8.48
N ASN A 76 -26.81 0.89 -9.17
CA ASN A 76 -28.05 0.44 -8.53
C ASN A 76 -28.00 -1.03 -8.07
N VAL A 77 -26.93 -1.76 -8.39
CA VAL A 77 -26.68 -3.11 -7.91
C VAL A 77 -25.81 -3.03 -6.67
N ILE A 78 -26.30 -3.58 -5.54
CA ILE A 78 -25.55 -3.62 -4.29
C ILE A 78 -24.54 -4.76 -4.35
N ILE A 79 -23.27 -4.45 -4.15
CA ILE A 79 -22.20 -5.43 -4.05
C ILE A 79 -21.89 -5.64 -2.57
N GLY A 80 -22.24 -6.79 -2.00
CA GLY A 80 -22.16 -6.99 -0.54
C GLY A 80 -20.74 -7.15 0.00
N HIS A 81 -19.83 -7.69 -0.80
CA HIS A 81 -18.42 -7.85 -0.46
C HIS A 81 -17.55 -7.44 -1.64
N THR A 82 -16.38 -6.86 -1.40
CA THR A 82 -15.46 -6.54 -2.50
C THR A 82 -15.01 -7.82 -3.21
N PRO A 83 -15.23 -7.96 -4.53
CA PRO A 83 -14.78 -9.13 -5.28
C PRO A 83 -13.27 -9.06 -5.58
N ASN A 84 -12.74 -10.08 -6.25
CA ASN A 84 -11.36 -10.04 -6.72
C ASN A 84 -11.11 -8.95 -7.79
N ASP A 85 -9.85 -8.76 -8.13
CA ASP A 85 -9.41 -7.68 -9.01
C ASP A 85 -9.99 -7.73 -10.42
N THR A 86 -10.17 -8.94 -10.98
CA THR A 86 -10.76 -9.11 -12.31
C THR A 86 -12.16 -8.50 -12.38
N ILE A 87 -12.98 -8.80 -11.39
CA ILE A 87 -14.36 -8.30 -11.30
C ILE A 87 -14.36 -6.81 -10.94
N CYS A 88 -13.51 -6.38 -10.00
CA CYS A 88 -13.38 -4.97 -9.64
C CYS A 88 -13.01 -4.10 -10.86
N ILE A 89 -12.06 -4.54 -11.69
CA ILE A 89 -11.67 -3.84 -12.91
C ILE A 89 -12.83 -3.74 -13.90
N ALA A 90 -13.63 -4.79 -14.05
CA ALA A 90 -14.81 -4.76 -14.91
C ALA A 90 -15.85 -3.74 -14.41
N LEU A 91 -16.13 -3.75 -13.10
CA LEU A 91 -17.02 -2.80 -12.43
C LEU A 91 -16.53 -1.34 -12.61
N ILE A 92 -15.24 -1.07 -12.40
CA ILE A 92 -14.62 0.26 -12.65
C ILE A 92 -14.88 0.71 -14.08
N LYS A 93 -14.62 -0.17 -15.06
CA LYS A 93 -14.85 0.12 -16.49
C LYS A 93 -16.32 0.35 -16.85
N TRP A 94 -17.23 -0.18 -16.04
CA TRP A 94 -18.67 0.06 -16.20
C TRP A 94 -19.17 1.30 -15.46
N GLY A 95 -18.29 2.02 -14.76
CA GLY A 95 -18.64 3.23 -14.02
C GLY A 95 -19.25 2.95 -12.64
N TYR A 96 -19.01 1.78 -12.06
CA TYR A 96 -19.40 1.51 -10.68
C TYR A 96 -18.57 2.38 -9.72
N ASP A 97 -19.26 3.00 -8.78
CA ASP A 97 -18.72 3.86 -7.75
C ASP A 97 -18.07 3.01 -6.66
N MET A 98 -16.75 2.95 -6.70
CA MET A 98 -15.94 2.16 -5.77
C MET A 98 -15.79 2.80 -4.39
N THR A 99 -16.41 3.96 -4.18
CA THR A 99 -16.55 4.58 -2.85
C THR A 99 -17.73 4.00 -2.07
N GLN A 100 -18.65 3.31 -2.77
CA GLN A 100 -19.71 2.54 -2.10
C GLN A 100 -19.10 1.53 -1.11
N VAL A 101 -19.83 1.31 -0.02
CA VAL A 101 -19.40 0.47 1.09
C VAL A 101 -19.92 -0.95 0.96
N ASP A 102 -19.12 -1.91 1.40
CA ASP A 102 -19.52 -3.29 1.57
C ASP A 102 -20.43 -3.48 2.80
N ASP A 103 -20.85 -4.72 3.07
CA ASP A 103 -21.69 -5.08 4.21
C ASP A 103 -21.08 -4.73 5.58
N PHE A 104 -19.76 -4.50 5.63
CA PHE A 104 -19.05 -4.10 6.85
C PHE A 104 -18.94 -2.58 6.98
N GLY A 105 -19.54 -1.82 6.06
CA GLY A 105 -19.42 -0.36 6.01
C GLY A 105 -18.05 0.10 5.55
N ILE A 106 -17.28 -0.74 4.84
CA ILE A 106 -15.94 -0.42 4.37
C ILE A 106 -16.01 -0.06 2.88
N PRO A 107 -15.45 1.09 2.44
CA PRO A 107 -15.39 1.42 1.03
C PRO A 107 -14.72 0.30 0.22
N HIS A 108 -15.33 -0.12 -0.89
CA HIS A 108 -14.84 -1.28 -1.66
C HIS A 108 -13.36 -1.16 -2.03
N ILE A 109 -12.91 0.04 -2.40
CA ILE A 109 -11.53 0.34 -2.76
C ILE A 109 -10.50 0.02 -1.66
N ALA A 110 -10.89 0.04 -0.38
CA ALA A 110 -10.01 -0.38 0.71
C ALA A 110 -9.59 -1.85 0.62
N ASN A 111 -10.43 -2.69 0.00
CA ASN A 111 -10.26 -4.13 -0.10
C ASN A 111 -9.70 -4.58 -1.46
N PHE A 112 -9.39 -3.66 -2.37
CA PHE A 112 -8.82 -4.01 -3.68
C PHE A 112 -7.47 -4.70 -3.58
N GLY A 113 -7.18 -5.60 -4.51
CA GLY A 113 -5.81 -5.97 -4.82
C GLY A 113 -5.09 -4.89 -5.62
N LYS A 114 -3.84 -5.19 -5.97
CA LYS A 114 -2.92 -4.25 -6.60
C LYS A 114 -3.40 -3.81 -8.00
N GLU A 115 -3.95 -4.73 -8.78
CA GLU A 115 -4.35 -4.50 -10.16
C GLU A 115 -5.60 -3.61 -10.24
N ALA A 116 -6.62 -3.90 -9.43
CA ALA A 116 -7.83 -3.09 -9.34
C ALA A 116 -7.53 -1.69 -8.79
N LEU A 117 -6.66 -1.60 -7.79
CA LEU A 117 -6.21 -0.33 -7.24
C LEU A 117 -5.46 0.50 -8.29
N SER A 118 -4.58 -0.13 -9.07
CA SER A 118 -3.89 0.56 -10.17
C SER A 118 -4.86 1.07 -11.23
N GLU A 119 -5.93 0.33 -11.52
CA GLU A 119 -6.93 0.73 -12.50
C GLU A 119 -7.81 1.89 -12.01
N VAL A 120 -8.28 1.86 -10.77
CA VAL A 120 -9.11 2.97 -10.23
C VAL A 120 -8.31 4.27 -10.13
N ILE A 121 -7.01 4.19 -9.79
CA ILE A 121 -6.13 5.36 -9.76
C ILE A 121 -5.96 5.96 -11.17
N LYS A 122 -5.74 5.13 -12.19
CA LYS A 122 -5.67 5.61 -13.59
C LYS A 122 -6.95 6.30 -14.05
N ASN A 123 -8.09 5.92 -13.49
CA ASN A 123 -9.39 6.53 -13.78
C ASN A 123 -9.69 7.78 -12.92
N GLY A 124 -8.71 8.30 -12.17
CA GLY A 124 -8.83 9.57 -11.46
C GLY A 124 -9.36 9.44 -10.03
N LEU A 125 -8.87 8.44 -9.28
CA LEU A 125 -9.17 8.31 -7.86
C LEU A 125 -8.90 9.62 -7.10
N ASP A 126 -9.93 10.17 -6.48
CA ASP A 126 -9.83 11.29 -5.55
C ASP A 126 -9.82 10.75 -4.11
N MET A 127 -8.71 10.92 -3.40
CA MET A 127 -8.60 10.49 -2.01
C MET A 127 -9.25 11.48 -1.02
N SER A 128 -9.56 12.71 -1.45
CA SER A 128 -10.11 13.75 -0.56
C SER A 128 -11.56 13.50 -0.14
N GLN A 129 -12.25 12.59 -0.82
CA GLN A 129 -13.61 12.16 -0.48
C GLN A 129 -13.68 11.20 0.72
N PHE A 130 -12.56 10.57 1.09
CA PHE A 130 -12.50 9.63 2.21
C PHE A 130 -12.21 10.35 3.52
N THR A 131 -12.99 10.05 4.53
CA THR A 131 -12.83 10.58 5.87
C THR A 131 -11.78 9.79 6.65
N ARG A 132 -11.43 10.30 7.84
CA ARG A 132 -10.54 9.58 8.76
C ARG A 132 -11.10 8.21 9.16
N ASP A 133 -12.42 8.09 9.29
CA ASP A 133 -13.08 6.84 9.69
C ASP A 133 -13.04 5.79 8.55
N ASP A 134 -13.00 6.25 7.30
CA ASP A 134 -12.78 5.38 6.14
C ASP A 134 -11.35 4.83 6.11
N HIS A 135 -10.36 5.65 6.48
CA HIS A 135 -8.96 5.23 6.56
C HIS A 135 -8.72 4.26 7.71
N PHE A 136 -9.29 4.53 8.89
CA PHE A 136 -8.91 3.86 10.13
C PHE A 136 -10.12 3.27 10.84
N ASP A 137 -10.10 1.96 11.08
CA ASP A 137 -11.06 1.35 12.00
C ASP A 137 -10.51 1.46 13.43
N PHE A 138 -11.09 2.37 14.22
CA PHE A 138 -10.70 2.60 15.60
C PHE A 138 -11.00 1.42 16.53
N ASN A 139 -11.90 0.50 16.15
CA ASN A 139 -12.19 -0.69 16.94
C ASN A 139 -11.12 -1.77 16.78
N HIS A 140 -10.35 -1.73 15.69
CA HIS A 140 -9.35 -2.74 15.33
C HIS A 140 -7.89 -2.24 15.44
N ASN A 141 -7.70 -1.06 16.02
CA ASN A 141 -6.39 -0.51 16.40
C ASN A 141 -5.37 -0.47 15.22
N HIS A 142 -5.86 -0.12 14.02
CA HIS A 142 -5.00 0.00 12.84
C HIS A 142 -4.06 1.20 12.97
N ARG A 143 -2.75 0.94 12.90
CA ARG A 143 -1.70 1.98 12.95
C ARG A 143 -1.60 2.78 11.65
N PHE A 144 -2.03 2.18 10.54
CA PHE A 144 -1.92 2.71 9.18
C PHE A 144 -3.26 2.59 8.46
N SER A 145 -3.46 3.42 7.45
CA SER A 145 -4.70 3.44 6.67
C SER A 145 -4.95 2.10 5.97
N ARG A 146 -6.20 1.63 5.99
CA ARG A 146 -6.61 0.37 5.35
C ARG A 146 -6.39 0.37 3.84
N PHE A 147 -6.37 1.55 3.20
CA PHE A 147 -6.07 1.69 1.77
C PHE A 147 -4.64 1.28 1.40
N ILE A 148 -3.73 1.23 2.37
CA ILE A 148 -2.32 0.88 2.19
C ILE A 148 -1.85 -0.18 3.20
N ASN A 149 -2.76 -1.07 3.62
CA ASN A 149 -2.48 -2.10 4.63
C ASN A 149 -1.54 -3.23 4.18
N THR A 150 -1.07 -3.20 2.93
CA THR A 150 -0.06 -4.10 2.39
C THR A 150 1.04 -3.31 1.67
N SER A 151 2.25 -3.88 1.61
CA SER A 151 3.37 -3.25 0.88
C SER A 151 3.06 -3.03 -0.60
N GLU A 152 2.33 -3.95 -1.24
CA GLU A 152 1.93 -3.82 -2.65
C GLU A 152 1.00 -2.62 -2.88
N LYS A 153 0.00 -2.42 -2.02
CA LYS A 153 -0.89 -1.25 -2.08
C LYS A 153 -0.13 0.03 -1.83
N LEU A 154 0.68 0.07 -0.77
CA LEU A 154 1.53 1.21 -0.46
C LEU A 154 2.40 1.59 -1.67
N GLU A 155 3.01 0.60 -2.33
CA GLU A 155 3.83 0.85 -3.51
C GLU A 155 3.04 1.46 -4.67
N VAL A 156 1.80 1.00 -4.91
CA VAL A 156 0.92 1.60 -5.93
C VAL A 156 0.59 3.07 -5.60
N PHE A 157 0.28 3.38 -4.35
CA PHE A 157 0.01 4.76 -3.90
C PHE A 157 1.24 5.67 -4.02
N LEU A 158 2.43 5.15 -3.68
CA LEU A 158 3.69 5.88 -3.81
C LEU A 158 4.01 6.16 -5.28
N GLN A 159 3.91 5.14 -6.15
CA GLN A 159 4.24 5.27 -7.57
C GLN A 159 3.26 6.16 -8.34
N SER A 160 2.01 6.25 -7.89
CA SER A 160 1.00 7.14 -8.47
C SER A 160 1.09 8.59 -7.99
N GLY A 161 1.89 8.86 -6.94
CA GLY A 161 2.00 10.19 -6.35
C GLY A 161 0.81 10.58 -5.48
N LEU A 162 -0.02 9.63 -5.04
CA LEU A 162 -1.08 9.88 -4.05
C LEU A 162 -0.50 10.07 -2.64
N ILE A 163 0.63 9.43 -2.36
CA ILE A 163 1.42 9.67 -1.14
C ILE A 163 2.60 10.57 -1.50
N THR A 164 2.65 11.72 -0.84
CA THR A 164 3.63 12.79 -1.01
C THR A 164 4.04 13.30 0.38
N PRO A 165 5.07 14.16 0.50
CA PRO A 165 5.38 14.80 1.78
C PRO A 165 4.18 15.52 2.43
N ASP A 166 3.28 16.07 1.61
CA ASP A 166 2.11 16.80 2.09
C ASP A 166 0.98 15.87 2.57
N THR A 167 0.83 14.69 1.95
CA THR A 167 -0.32 13.78 2.17
C THR A 167 0.01 12.58 3.05
N ILE A 168 1.28 12.26 3.31
CA ILE A 168 1.67 11.03 4.02
C ILE A 168 1.05 10.88 5.41
N LYS A 169 0.88 11.99 6.10
CA LYS A 169 0.28 12.11 7.44
C LYS A 169 -1.21 11.71 7.46
N ASP A 170 -1.91 11.74 6.32
CA ASP A 170 -3.30 11.28 6.22
C ASP A 170 -3.42 9.75 6.26
N TYR A 171 -2.30 9.05 6.10
CA TYR A 171 -2.22 7.60 6.12
C TYR A 171 -1.58 7.05 7.42
N GLU A 172 -1.16 7.94 8.32
CA GLU A 172 -0.56 7.63 9.61
C GLU A 172 -1.53 7.97 10.74
N CYS A 173 -1.95 6.97 11.52
CA CYS A 173 -2.97 7.23 12.56
C CYS A 173 -2.40 8.08 13.71
N PHE A 174 -1.13 7.86 14.07
CA PHE A 174 -0.46 8.57 15.17
C PHE A 174 0.94 9.01 14.76
N GLU A 175 1.44 10.08 15.40
CA GLU A 175 2.74 10.69 15.11
C GLU A 175 3.92 9.72 15.18
N HIS A 176 3.86 8.72 16.07
CA HIS A 176 4.92 7.72 16.23
C HIS A 176 4.79 6.50 15.30
N HIS A 177 3.68 6.37 14.56
CA HIS A 177 3.45 5.29 13.60
C HIS A 177 3.79 5.77 12.20
N LYS A 178 5.08 6.09 12.01
CA LYS A 178 5.60 6.43 10.68
C LYS A 178 5.56 5.21 9.78
N LEU A 179 5.12 5.36 8.53
CA LEU A 179 5.01 4.21 7.60
C LEU A 179 6.34 3.49 7.46
N TYR A 180 7.46 4.24 7.41
CA TYR A 180 8.81 3.67 7.30
C TYR A 180 9.23 2.78 8.49
N ASN A 181 8.52 2.82 9.61
CA ASN A 181 8.76 1.96 10.79
C ASN A 181 7.97 0.65 10.74
N HIS A 182 7.20 0.38 9.69
CA HIS A 182 6.43 -0.85 9.61
C HIS A 182 7.35 -2.06 9.40
N SER A 183 7.37 -3.00 10.36
CA SER A 183 8.34 -4.11 10.44
C SER A 183 8.32 -5.11 9.27
N TYR A 184 7.22 -5.16 8.52
CA TYR A 184 7.05 -6.04 7.36
C TYR A 184 7.01 -5.28 6.03
N LEU A 185 7.63 -4.09 5.96
CA LEU A 185 7.78 -3.38 4.68
C LEU A 185 8.63 -4.18 3.71
N ASP A 186 8.06 -4.45 2.53
CA ASP A 186 8.75 -5.08 1.41
C ASP A 186 8.36 -4.34 0.13
N LEU A 187 9.13 -3.30 -0.19
CA LEU A 187 8.94 -2.46 -1.36
C LEU A 187 10.09 -2.70 -2.35
N SER A 188 9.89 -2.34 -3.62
CA SER A 188 11.04 -2.16 -4.52
C SER A 188 11.96 -1.03 -4.04
N ASP A 189 13.22 -1.00 -4.51
CA ASP A 189 14.14 0.10 -4.21
C ASP A 189 13.56 1.47 -4.57
N LYS A 190 12.83 1.54 -5.69
CA LYS A 190 12.11 2.76 -6.10
C LYS A 190 10.98 3.09 -5.13
N GLY A 191 10.25 2.08 -4.64
CA GLY A 191 9.21 2.24 -3.63
C GLY A 191 9.77 2.81 -2.32
N PHE A 192 10.89 2.26 -1.82
CA PHE A 192 11.58 2.82 -0.65
C PHE A 192 12.03 4.25 -0.89
N GLU A 193 12.66 4.55 -2.02
CA GLU A 193 13.09 5.92 -2.34
C GLU A 193 11.92 6.91 -2.31
N LEU A 194 10.77 6.56 -2.89
CA LEU A 194 9.56 7.38 -2.86
C LEU A 194 9.01 7.55 -1.45
N LEU A 195 8.94 6.47 -0.66
CA LEU A 195 8.46 6.52 0.72
C LEU A 195 9.33 7.46 1.56
N PHE A 196 10.65 7.28 1.54
CA PHE A 196 11.58 8.05 2.37
C PHE A 196 11.65 9.53 1.97
N LYS A 197 11.42 9.87 0.70
CA LYS A 197 11.29 11.25 0.24
C LYS A 197 10.09 11.99 0.81
N CYS A 198 9.08 11.27 1.31
CA CYS A 198 7.92 11.88 1.97
C CYS A 198 8.22 12.42 3.38
N TYR A 199 9.42 12.16 3.92
CA TYR A 199 9.80 12.59 5.26
C TYR A 199 10.96 13.58 5.19
N ASP A 200 10.75 14.77 5.77
CA ASP A 200 11.78 15.80 5.92
C ASP A 200 12.80 15.46 7.02
N SER A 201 12.39 14.64 7.99
CA SER A 201 13.23 14.17 9.08
C SER A 201 13.00 12.69 9.32
N ILE A 202 14.08 11.98 9.65
CA ILE A 202 14.02 10.57 10.06
C ILE A 202 14.43 10.49 11.53
N SER A 203 13.57 9.90 12.35
CA SER A 203 13.90 9.53 13.72
C SER A 203 14.15 8.03 13.78
N LEU A 204 15.38 7.65 14.14
CA LEU A 204 15.75 6.27 14.45
C LEU A 204 15.37 6.01 15.91
N ASN A 205 14.33 5.20 16.14
CA ASN A 205 13.96 4.79 17.50
C ASN A 205 14.91 3.70 17.98
N THR A 206 15.94 4.06 18.76
CA THR A 206 16.97 3.13 19.24
C THR A 206 16.44 2.00 20.10
N GLU A 207 15.37 2.23 20.87
CA GLU A 207 14.75 1.19 21.69
C GLU A 207 14.05 0.14 20.82
N MET A 208 13.32 0.57 19.79
CA MET A 208 12.76 -0.36 18.81
C MET A 208 13.84 -0.99 17.93
N MET A 209 14.87 -0.25 17.50
CA MET A 209 15.98 -0.79 16.70
C MET A 209 16.80 -1.83 17.46
N SER A 210 16.90 -1.74 18.79
CA SER A 210 17.50 -2.80 19.60
C SER A 210 16.70 -4.11 19.58
N SER A 211 15.39 -4.04 19.26
CA SER A 211 14.53 -5.22 19.03
C SER A 211 14.45 -5.66 17.55
N TYR A 212 14.83 -4.78 16.61
CA TYR A 212 15.18 -5.17 15.24
C TYR A 212 16.62 -5.68 15.24
N SER A 213 16.85 -6.84 15.84
CA SER A 213 18.13 -7.51 15.59
C SER A 213 18.28 -7.67 14.08
N ILE A 214 19.39 -7.18 13.54
CA ILE A 214 19.75 -7.36 12.14
C ILE A 214 20.12 -8.85 12.02
N HIS A 215 19.17 -9.65 11.56
CA HIS A 215 19.24 -11.09 11.51
C HIS A 215 19.78 -11.59 10.17
N SER A 216 19.82 -10.73 9.14
CA SER A 216 20.04 -11.16 7.76
C SER A 216 20.82 -10.14 6.93
N GLY A 217 22.09 -10.46 6.73
CA GLY A 217 22.93 -9.79 5.75
C GLY A 217 23.87 -10.78 5.06
N GLU A 218 24.34 -10.40 3.89
CA GLU A 218 25.33 -11.18 3.14
C GLU A 218 26.50 -10.30 2.73
N THR A 219 27.68 -10.90 2.60
CA THR A 219 28.85 -10.22 2.03
C THR A 219 29.05 -10.73 0.60
N THR A 220 28.96 -9.84 -0.39
CA THR A 220 29.31 -10.20 -1.78
C THR A 220 30.80 -10.44 -1.90
N THR A 221 31.27 -11.26 -2.83
CA THR A 221 32.70 -11.65 -2.90
C THR A 221 33.54 -10.83 -3.87
N ASN A 222 32.94 -9.96 -4.70
CA ASN A 222 33.69 -9.09 -5.62
C ASN A 222 32.84 -7.93 -6.19
N PRO A 223 32.94 -6.69 -5.66
CA PRO A 223 33.70 -6.29 -4.47
C PRO A 223 33.16 -6.89 -3.17
N ALA A 224 34.01 -6.95 -2.14
CA ALA A 224 33.61 -7.37 -0.80
C ALA A 224 32.74 -6.29 -0.15
N VAL A 225 31.43 -6.53 -0.09
CA VAL A 225 30.45 -5.54 0.35
C VAL A 225 29.37 -6.21 1.17
N PHE A 226 29.11 -5.70 2.37
CA PHE A 226 28.00 -6.16 3.20
C PHE A 226 26.69 -5.50 2.76
N LYS A 227 25.67 -6.34 2.55
CA LYS A 227 24.32 -5.93 2.17
C LYS A 227 23.30 -6.56 3.09
N LEU A 228 22.32 -5.75 3.49
CA LEU A 228 21.13 -6.23 4.17
C LEU A 228 20.22 -6.93 3.17
N ILE A 229 19.62 -8.06 3.55
CA ILE A 229 18.79 -8.88 2.66
C ILE A 229 17.39 -9.09 3.25
N GLY A 230 16.49 -9.67 2.44
CA GLY A 230 15.11 -9.92 2.85
C GLY A 230 14.41 -8.66 3.35
N ASN A 231 13.79 -8.76 4.52
CA ASN A 231 13.04 -7.67 5.14
C ASN A 231 13.96 -6.57 5.70
N GLU A 232 15.26 -6.80 5.86
CA GLU A 232 16.20 -5.80 6.39
C GLU A 232 16.68 -4.81 5.33
N ARG A 233 16.34 -5.02 4.04
CA ARG A 233 16.65 -4.07 2.96
C ARG A 233 16.12 -2.66 3.23
N HIS A 234 14.98 -2.53 3.91
CA HIS A 234 14.40 -1.23 4.26
C HIS A 234 15.34 -0.39 5.13
N LEU A 235 16.16 -1.03 5.97
CA LEU A 235 17.08 -0.34 6.87
C LEU A 235 18.20 0.37 6.10
N ASP A 236 18.65 -0.17 4.97
CA ASP A 236 19.68 0.49 4.15
C ASP A 236 19.15 1.83 3.60
N HIS A 237 17.92 1.83 3.10
CA HIS A 237 17.23 3.04 2.65
C HIS A 237 16.93 4.01 3.79
N LEU A 238 16.53 3.49 4.96
CA LEU A 238 16.31 4.28 6.18
C LEU A 238 17.59 5.00 6.63
N PHE A 239 18.71 4.27 6.72
CA PHE A 239 20.01 4.81 7.12
C PHE A 239 20.52 5.84 6.12
N LYS A 240 20.39 5.55 4.82
CA LYS A 240 20.71 6.52 3.77
C LYS A 240 19.93 7.82 3.97
N ARG A 241 18.61 7.73 4.11
CA ARG A 241 17.76 8.90 4.29
C ARG A 241 18.09 9.65 5.58
N TYR A 242 18.31 8.93 6.68
CA TYR A 242 18.72 9.51 7.97
C TYR A 242 20.00 10.35 7.85
N ILE A 243 21.03 9.83 7.18
CA ILE A 243 22.27 10.59 6.93
C ILE A 243 22.00 11.79 6.00
N GLU A 244 21.22 11.61 4.94
CA GLU A 244 20.91 12.68 3.97
C GLU A 244 20.23 13.90 4.61
N VAL A 245 19.30 13.67 5.55
CA VAL A 245 18.55 14.74 6.22
C VAL A 245 19.21 15.22 7.52
N SER A 246 20.30 14.57 7.96
CA SER A 246 21.03 14.98 9.15
C SER A 246 21.78 16.29 8.93
N SER A 247 21.74 17.18 9.92
CA SER A 247 22.56 18.40 9.95
C SER A 247 24.05 18.09 10.14
N ASP A 248 24.38 17.01 10.86
CA ASP A 248 25.74 16.49 11.00
C ASP A 248 25.79 15.05 10.45
N LYS A 249 26.31 14.93 9.23
CA LYS A 249 26.38 13.64 8.53
C LYS A 249 27.40 12.68 9.15
N ILE A 250 28.51 13.20 9.68
CA ILE A 250 29.57 12.37 10.27
C ILE A 250 29.09 11.79 11.59
N GLU A 251 28.42 12.60 12.42
CA GLU A 251 27.76 12.13 13.64
C GLU A 251 26.70 11.06 13.32
N ALA A 252 25.85 11.30 12.32
CA ALA A 252 24.84 10.32 11.88
C ALA A 252 25.45 8.99 11.39
N ILE A 253 26.55 9.04 10.64
CA ILE A 253 27.29 7.85 10.20
C ILE A 253 27.82 7.08 11.43
N ASN A 254 28.48 7.77 12.35
CA ASN A 254 29.04 7.14 13.56
C ASN A 254 27.95 6.52 14.43
N PHE A 255 26.81 7.20 14.56
CA PHE A 255 25.64 6.68 15.26
C PHE A 255 25.15 5.36 14.66
N ILE A 256 25.04 5.28 13.32
CA ILE A 256 24.65 4.03 12.65
C ILE A 256 25.69 2.94 12.91
N LYS A 257 26.99 3.25 12.79
CA LYS A 257 28.07 2.28 13.08
C LYS A 257 27.98 1.72 14.49
N ASP A 258 27.70 2.56 15.49
CA ASP A 258 27.54 2.14 16.87
C ASP A 258 26.36 1.17 17.07
N LEU A 259 25.28 1.28 16.26
CA LEU A 259 24.17 0.32 16.31
C LEU A 259 24.62 -1.08 15.90
N PHE A 260 25.43 -1.21 14.84
CA PHE A 260 25.97 -2.48 14.37
C PHE A 260 27.02 -3.08 15.33
N GLN A 261 27.69 -2.25 16.13
CA GLN A 261 28.65 -2.72 17.15
C GLN A 261 27.95 -3.23 18.43
N LYS A 262 26.76 -2.73 18.73
CA LYS A 262 25.98 -3.07 19.94
C LYS A 262 25.06 -4.28 19.78
N SER A 263 24.81 -4.76 18.57
CA SER A 263 24.00 -5.96 18.35
C SER A 263 24.75 -7.20 18.83
N GLU A 264 24.28 -7.84 19.91
CA GLU A 264 24.87 -9.04 20.52
C GLU A 264 24.82 -10.31 19.63
N SER A 265 24.31 -10.23 18.40
CA SER A 265 24.27 -11.37 17.47
C SER A 265 25.67 -11.68 16.93
N HIS A 266 26.22 -12.80 17.37
CA HIS A 266 27.57 -13.31 17.11
C HIS A 266 27.99 -13.48 15.62
N ASP A 267 27.12 -13.24 14.64
CA ASP A 267 27.39 -13.47 13.21
C ASP A 267 27.62 -12.20 12.37
N LEU A 268 27.36 -11.00 12.90
CA LEU A 268 27.78 -9.75 12.27
C LEU A 268 29.16 -9.39 12.79
N ASN A 269 30.22 -9.83 12.08
CA ASN A 269 31.59 -9.43 12.39
C ASN A 269 31.65 -7.92 12.65
N SER A 270 32.11 -7.56 13.86
CA SER A 270 32.33 -6.17 14.28
C SER A 270 33.18 -5.42 13.24
N GLY A 271 32.53 -4.68 12.35
CA GLY A 271 33.19 -4.01 11.21
C GLY A 271 32.49 -4.14 9.86
N ASN A 272 31.48 -5.01 9.72
CA ASN A 272 30.66 -5.11 8.51
C ASN A 272 29.48 -4.11 8.56
N TYR A 273 29.68 -2.93 7.96
CA TYR A 273 28.62 -1.93 7.80
C TYR A 273 27.96 -2.05 6.41
N PRO A 274 26.67 -1.69 6.25
CA PRO A 274 26.04 -1.65 4.95
C PRO A 274 26.84 -0.78 3.97
N ASN A 275 26.99 -1.24 2.72
CA ASN A 275 27.76 -0.52 1.68
C ASN A 275 27.38 0.95 1.54
N THR A 276 26.10 1.23 1.72
CA THR A 276 25.56 2.56 1.55
C THR A 276 26.12 3.50 2.59
N VAL A 277 26.28 3.04 3.84
CA VAL A 277 26.89 3.80 4.93
C VAL A 277 28.36 4.09 4.65
N THR A 278 29.13 3.06 4.24
CA THR A 278 30.57 3.23 3.94
C THR A 278 30.80 4.13 2.73
N THR A 279 29.99 4.00 1.67
CA THR A 279 30.09 4.84 0.47
C THR A 279 29.76 6.30 0.77
N ILE A 280 28.75 6.56 1.61
CA ILE A 280 28.41 7.93 2.01
C ILE A 280 29.54 8.54 2.85
N GLU A 281 30.11 7.77 3.78
CA GLU A 281 31.27 8.21 4.58
C GLU A 281 32.46 8.62 3.71
N ASP A 282 32.88 7.77 2.77
CA ASP A 282 33.99 8.09 1.86
C ASP A 282 33.73 9.37 1.06
N ASN A 283 32.49 9.57 0.59
CA ASN A 283 32.10 10.78 -0.14
C ASN A 283 32.12 12.03 0.75
N GLU A 284 31.62 11.95 1.99
CA GLU A 284 31.63 13.07 2.93
C GLU A 284 33.05 13.44 3.36
N ILE A 285 33.91 12.45 3.62
CA ILE A 285 35.34 12.66 3.89
C ILE A 285 36.00 13.40 2.70
N GLN A 286 35.76 12.94 1.47
CA GLN A 286 36.27 13.63 0.27
C GLN A 286 35.73 15.07 0.13
N ASN A 287 34.48 15.31 0.48
CA ASN A 287 33.88 16.65 0.44
C ASN A 287 34.53 17.60 1.46
N VAL A 288 34.77 17.13 2.69
CA VAL A 288 35.51 17.89 3.72
C VAL A 288 36.93 18.21 3.25
N PHE A 289 37.62 17.25 2.62
CA PHE A 289 38.94 17.48 2.05
C PHE A 289 38.91 18.51 0.89
N LYS A 290 37.89 18.48 0.02
CA LYS A 290 37.75 19.46 -1.07
C LYS A 290 37.44 20.88 -0.55
N GLN A 291 36.60 21.00 0.47
CA GLN A 291 36.26 22.31 1.05
C GLN A 291 37.41 22.93 1.84
N SER A 292 38.30 22.11 2.39
CA SER A 292 39.51 22.55 3.09
C SER A 292 40.70 22.84 2.15
N GLN A 293 40.57 22.60 0.84
CA GLN A 293 41.59 23.01 -0.13
C GLN A 293 41.59 24.55 -0.32
N PRO A 294 42.77 25.19 -0.32
CA PRO A 294 42.87 26.62 -0.55
C PRO A 294 42.33 26.99 -1.93
N LYS A 295 41.44 27.99 -2.00
CA LYS A 295 40.90 28.50 -3.27
C LYS A 295 42.05 28.86 -4.21
N THR A 296 41.99 28.33 -5.44
CA THR A 296 42.99 28.61 -6.47
C THR A 296 42.95 30.10 -6.83
N ILE A 297 43.93 30.87 -6.36
CA ILE A 297 44.08 32.26 -6.76
C ILE A 297 44.64 32.25 -8.18
N THR A 298 43.79 32.52 -9.17
CA THR A 298 44.24 32.76 -10.54
C THR A 298 45.03 34.07 -10.55
N ARG A 299 46.37 33.97 -10.58
CA ARG A 299 47.26 35.12 -10.71
C ARG A 299 47.05 35.73 -12.12
N ARG A 300 46.36 36.87 -12.22
CA ARG A 300 46.35 37.68 -13.46
C ARG A 300 47.80 38.11 -13.72
N ARG A 301 48.39 37.65 -14.82
CA ARG A 301 49.64 38.21 -15.34
C ARG A 301 49.33 39.63 -15.82
N ILE A 302 50.03 40.62 -15.24
CA ILE A 302 50.12 41.99 -15.75
C ILE A 302 51.24 42.02 -16.78
#